data_AF-A0A957KY71-F1
#
_entry.id   AF-A0A957KY71-F1
#
_cell.length_a   1.000
_cell.length_b   1.000
_cell.length_c   1.000
_cell.angle_alpha   90.00
_cell.angle_beta   90.00
_cell.angle_gamma   90.00
#
_symmetry.space_group_name_H-M   'P 1'
#
loop_
_entity.id
_entity.type
_entity.pdbx_description
1 polymer ?
#
loop_
_entity_poly.entity_id
_entity_poly.type
_entity_poly.pdbx_seq_one_letter_code
_entity_poly.pdbx_strand_id
1 'polypeptide(L)'
;NQGQATAWHNWWYNKEARTVYFIGKDNIPFHTIMWPAQLLGLRGLYNEDPDARLNLPYDVPANEFMNMEGRKISGSMNWGVWMIDALDRHDPDPLRYYLTAVMPETRDSDWSWEGYVARNNAELVGNWGNLVNRVLNMTQRYFGGVVPEPGPLNEADEALLAAIDEGLVTVAEMYDACKFRAAAQECLRLSSLVNTYLEETSPWKSAKTDMAATARSINTTLQAVSGLKTMLAPILPFTSQQLHEFLGEPGQLFGAQKVEAYDEAHRSHIALTYDAAPAVGRWERLEIPAGRTLPKPKPLFKKLEDSVVADEISRLGH
;
A
#
# COMPACT_ATOMS: atom_id res chain seq x y z
N ASN A 1 14.23 18.06 -10.74
CA ASN A 1 14.73 19.18 -11.58
C ASN A 1 14.68 18.87 -13.09
N GLN A 2 13.82 17.97 -13.58
CA GLN A 2 13.77 17.62 -15.01
C GLN A 2 13.58 18.88 -15.87
N GLY A 3 14.63 19.28 -16.59
CA GLY A 3 14.64 20.50 -17.41
C GLY A 3 14.59 21.84 -16.65
N GLN A 4 14.59 21.85 -15.33
CA GLN A 4 14.49 23.05 -14.49
C GLN A 4 15.52 23.01 -13.36
N ALA A 5 16.68 23.63 -13.61
CA ALA A 5 17.85 23.55 -12.72
C ALA A 5 17.57 24.03 -11.28
N THR A 6 16.68 25.01 -11.10
CA THR A 6 16.37 25.62 -9.79
C THR A 6 15.14 25.03 -9.10
N ALA A 7 14.46 24.04 -9.70
CA ALA A 7 13.21 23.49 -9.14
C ALA A 7 13.37 22.88 -7.73
N TRP A 8 14.59 22.49 -7.33
CA TRP A 8 14.87 22.00 -5.98
C TRP A 8 14.69 23.09 -4.91
N HIS A 9 14.73 24.38 -5.27
CA HIS A 9 14.44 25.49 -4.34
C HIS A 9 13.02 25.39 -3.78
N ASN A 10 12.08 24.84 -4.56
CA ASN A 10 10.68 24.65 -4.11
C ASN A 10 10.55 23.67 -2.93
N TRP A 11 11.59 22.90 -2.63
CA TRP A 11 11.62 21.95 -1.52
C TRP A 11 12.48 22.44 -0.37
N TRP A 12 13.62 23.07 -0.69
CA TRP A 12 14.61 23.46 0.30
C TRP A 12 14.48 24.91 0.78
N TYR A 13 13.84 25.80 0.04
CA TYR A 13 13.66 27.21 0.41
C TYR A 13 12.20 27.64 0.58
N ASN A 14 11.24 26.80 0.18
CA ASN A 14 9.82 27.08 0.33
C ASN A 14 9.31 26.69 1.73
N LYS A 15 8.97 27.67 2.57
CA LYS A 15 8.48 27.42 3.94
C LYS A 15 7.20 26.59 4.04
N GLU A 16 6.44 26.46 2.94
CA GLU A 16 5.24 25.62 2.90
C GLU A 16 5.55 24.14 2.61
N ALA A 17 6.75 23.84 2.11
CA ALA A 17 7.16 22.46 1.85
C ALA A 17 7.40 21.70 3.16
N ARG A 18 6.79 20.53 3.29
CA ARG A 18 6.98 19.62 4.43
C ARG A 18 8.06 18.60 4.11
N THR A 19 9.22 18.71 4.75
CA THR A 19 10.29 17.71 4.61
C THR A 19 10.20 16.69 5.75
N VAL A 20 9.89 15.44 5.42
CA VAL A 20 9.74 14.33 6.37
C VAL A 20 10.94 13.38 6.25
N TYR A 21 11.53 12.99 7.38
CA TYR A 21 12.75 12.17 7.41
C TYR A 21 12.48 10.83 8.10
N PHE A 22 12.21 9.79 7.30
CA PHE A 22 12.03 8.42 7.80
C PHE A 22 13.38 7.78 8.13
N ILE A 23 13.59 7.42 9.39
CA ILE A 23 14.88 6.94 9.90
C ILE A 23 14.72 5.81 10.92
N GLY A 24 15.82 5.16 11.29
CA GLY A 24 15.90 4.34 12.52
C GLY A 24 16.19 5.21 13.75
N LYS A 25 15.78 4.75 14.94
CA LYS A 25 15.89 5.51 16.21
C LYS A 25 17.29 6.06 16.52
N ASP A 26 18.35 5.35 16.13
CA ASP A 26 19.73 5.78 16.38
C ASP A 26 20.09 7.09 15.66
N ASN A 27 19.36 7.44 14.60
CA ASN A 27 19.58 8.64 13.80
C ASN A 27 18.78 9.86 14.30
N ILE A 28 17.96 9.71 15.35
CA ILE A 28 17.14 10.81 15.89
C ILE A 28 18.01 12.01 16.29
N PRO A 29 19.11 11.86 17.08
CA PRO A 29 19.91 13.02 17.49
C PRO A 29 20.53 13.76 16.30
N PHE A 30 20.93 13.03 15.26
CA PHE A 30 21.47 13.65 14.05
C PHE A 30 20.39 14.50 13.36
N HIS A 31 19.19 13.95 13.13
CA HIS A 31 18.14 14.62 12.35
C HIS A 31 17.35 15.68 13.13
N THR A 32 17.40 15.67 14.46
CA THR A 32 16.67 16.63 15.30
C THR A 32 17.57 17.71 15.94
N ILE A 33 18.90 17.53 15.94
CA ILE A 33 19.85 18.48 16.54
C ILE A 33 20.93 18.88 15.55
N MET A 34 21.75 17.92 15.09
CA MET A 34 22.95 18.21 14.31
C MET A 34 22.61 18.76 12.92
N TRP A 35 21.71 18.08 12.21
CA TRP A 35 21.29 18.47 10.88
C TRP A 35 20.52 19.80 10.87
N PRO A 36 19.54 20.05 11.76
CA PRO A 36 18.93 21.36 11.90
C PRO A 36 19.95 22.48 12.22
N ALA A 37 20.94 22.22 13.08
CA ALA A 37 21.98 23.21 13.38
C ALA A 37 22.83 23.56 12.14
N GLN A 38 23.18 22.55 11.33
CA GLN A 38 23.89 22.76 10.06
C GLN A 38 23.03 23.58 9.09
N LEU A 39 21.75 23.23 8.92
CA LEU A 39 20.82 23.97 8.05
C LEU A 39 20.62 25.42 8.50
N LEU A 40 20.53 25.68 9.80
CA LEU A 40 20.44 27.03 10.35
C LEU A 40 21.71 27.87 10.13
N GLY A 41 22.88 27.21 10.13
CA GLY A 41 24.17 27.85 9.88
C GLY A 41 24.41 28.18 8.40
N LEU A 42 23.79 27.44 7.48
CA LEU A 42 23.94 27.59 6.03
C LEU A 42 22.85 28.53 5.47
N ARG A 43 23.18 29.80 5.26
CA ARG A 43 22.30 30.80 4.61
C ARG A 43 22.73 31.06 3.17
N GLY A 44 21.76 31.30 2.29
CA GLY A 44 22.00 31.68 0.91
C GLY A 44 22.71 30.63 0.04
N LEU A 45 22.84 29.38 0.52
CA LEU A 45 23.56 28.32 -0.17
C LEU A 45 22.94 28.02 -1.55
N TYR A 46 23.63 28.39 -2.63
CA TYR A 46 23.13 28.26 -4.01
C TYR A 46 21.84 29.07 -4.27
N ASN A 47 21.58 30.12 -3.50
CA ASN A 47 20.46 31.04 -3.68
C ASN A 47 20.96 32.46 -4.01
N GLU A 48 20.22 33.20 -4.84
CA GLU A 48 20.54 34.60 -5.15
C GLU A 48 20.33 35.51 -3.94
N ASP A 49 19.40 35.16 -3.05
CA ASP A 49 19.21 35.83 -1.77
C ASP A 49 20.18 35.26 -0.72
N PRO A 50 21.19 36.03 -0.25
CA PRO A 50 22.18 35.57 0.71
C PRO A 50 21.58 35.28 2.09
N ASP A 51 20.40 35.81 2.40
CA ASP A 51 19.68 35.61 3.66
C ASP A 51 18.63 34.48 3.59
N ALA A 52 18.46 33.87 2.41
CA ALA A 52 17.56 32.75 2.22
C ALA A 52 17.91 31.59 3.17
N ARG A 53 16.89 31.05 3.85
CA ARG A 53 17.05 29.98 4.83
C ARG A 53 16.57 28.65 4.26
N LEU A 54 17.37 27.62 4.46
CA LEU A 54 16.95 26.25 4.16
C LEU A 54 15.83 25.81 5.12
N ASN A 55 14.91 25.00 4.61
CA ASN A 55 13.85 24.39 5.38
C ASN A 55 14.42 23.40 6.40
N LEU A 56 13.81 23.40 7.58
CA LEU A 56 14.10 22.44 8.63
C LEU A 56 13.18 21.22 8.50
N PRO A 57 13.58 20.07 9.09
CA PRO A 57 12.68 18.93 9.21
C PRO A 57 11.32 19.31 9.77
N TYR A 58 10.26 18.99 9.03
CA TYR A 58 8.88 19.15 9.47
C TYR A 58 8.52 18.06 10.48
N ASP A 59 8.91 16.82 10.15
CA ASP A 59 8.77 15.66 11.02
C ASP A 59 9.93 14.68 10.79
N VAL A 60 10.24 13.87 11.80
CA VAL A 60 11.30 12.85 11.78
C VAL A 60 10.73 11.53 12.31
N PRO A 61 9.87 10.82 11.55
CA PRO A 61 9.36 9.52 11.94
C PRO A 61 10.51 8.52 12.09
N ALA A 62 10.64 7.96 13.28
CA ALA A 62 11.71 7.03 13.61
C ALA A 62 11.15 5.67 14.02
N ASN A 63 11.68 4.61 13.43
CA ASN A 63 11.34 3.24 13.81
C ASN A 63 12.34 2.66 14.82
N GLU A 64 11.81 1.81 15.70
CA GLU A 64 12.55 0.94 16.60
C GLU A 64 13.23 -0.21 15.80
N PHE A 65 13.94 -1.12 16.46
CA PHE A 65 14.65 -2.17 15.74
C PHE A 65 13.70 -3.30 15.29
N MET A 66 14.00 -3.86 14.12
CA MET A 66 13.44 -5.14 13.68
C MET A 66 14.46 -6.24 13.95
N ASN A 67 14.08 -7.20 14.79
CA ASN A 67 14.77 -8.47 14.97
C ASN A 67 14.29 -9.49 13.93
N MET A 68 14.99 -10.61 13.86
CA MET A 68 14.72 -11.71 12.95
C MET A 68 14.77 -13.01 13.74
N GLU A 69 13.67 -13.77 13.75
CA GLU A 69 13.58 -15.09 14.39
C GLU A 69 14.13 -15.08 15.83
N GLY A 70 13.75 -14.04 16.60
CA GLY A 70 14.16 -13.84 17.99
C GLY A 70 15.59 -13.37 18.23
N ARG A 71 16.37 -13.08 17.17
CA ARG A 71 17.76 -12.58 17.26
C ARG A 71 17.92 -11.26 16.51
N LYS A 72 18.91 -10.48 16.90
CA LYS A 72 19.29 -9.26 16.16
C LYS A 72 19.80 -9.62 14.77
N ILE A 73 19.36 -8.87 13.75
CA ILE A 73 19.87 -8.99 12.38
C ILE A 73 21.39 -8.79 12.36
N SER A 74 22.09 -9.66 11.62
CA SER A 74 23.56 -9.65 11.52
C SER A 74 24.01 -10.01 10.11
N GLY A 75 24.61 -9.04 9.41
CA GLY A 75 25.18 -9.29 8.08
C GLY A 75 26.34 -10.28 8.09
N SER A 76 27.19 -10.25 9.13
CA SER A 76 28.35 -11.15 9.22
C SER A 76 27.97 -12.61 9.50
N MET A 77 26.87 -12.83 10.22
CA MET A 77 26.31 -14.17 10.46
C MET A 77 25.31 -14.59 9.39
N ASN A 78 25.14 -13.80 8.31
CA ASN A 78 24.08 -14.00 7.32
C ASN A 78 22.70 -14.22 7.96
N TRP A 79 22.40 -13.49 9.05
CA TRP A 79 21.18 -13.61 9.83
C TRP A 79 20.25 -12.44 9.53
N GLY A 80 19.41 -12.59 8.52
CA GLY A 80 18.45 -11.58 8.09
C GLY A 80 17.74 -11.96 6.80
N VAL A 81 16.76 -11.14 6.40
CA VAL A 81 16.09 -11.27 5.10
C VAL A 81 16.70 -10.28 4.11
N TRP A 82 17.39 -10.80 3.10
CA TRP A 82 17.91 -10.01 2.00
C TRP A 82 16.82 -9.82 0.95
N MET A 83 16.38 -8.58 0.74
CA MET A 83 15.19 -8.31 -0.07
C MET A 83 15.32 -8.73 -1.53
N ILE A 84 16.51 -8.63 -2.13
CA ILE A 84 16.74 -9.09 -3.52
C ILE A 84 16.51 -10.61 -3.60
N ASP A 85 17.15 -11.39 -2.72
CA ASP A 85 17.00 -12.86 -2.69
C ASP A 85 15.59 -13.31 -2.29
N ALA A 86 14.89 -12.52 -1.47
CA ALA A 86 13.49 -12.77 -1.12
C ALA A 86 12.57 -12.56 -2.32
N LEU A 87 12.81 -11.51 -3.12
CA LEU A 87 12.01 -11.17 -4.31
C LEU A 87 12.18 -12.17 -5.47
N ASP A 88 13.28 -12.92 -5.51
CA ASP A 88 13.44 -14.03 -6.45
C ASP A 88 12.47 -15.20 -6.18
N ARG A 89 11.89 -15.26 -4.97
CA ARG A 89 11.13 -16.41 -4.46
C ARG A 89 9.72 -16.06 -3.98
N HIS A 90 9.50 -14.80 -3.60
CA HIS A 90 8.23 -14.30 -3.07
C HIS A 90 7.75 -13.10 -3.86
N ASP A 91 6.42 -12.99 -3.99
CA ASP A 91 5.81 -11.81 -4.58
C ASP A 91 6.05 -10.57 -3.66
N PRO A 92 6.23 -9.37 -4.23
CA PRO A 92 6.60 -8.18 -3.46
C PRO A 92 5.54 -7.73 -2.44
N ASP A 93 4.26 -7.84 -2.78
CA ASP A 93 3.17 -7.34 -1.95
C ASP A 93 3.00 -8.09 -0.63
N PRO A 94 3.03 -9.44 -0.58
CA PRO A 94 3.10 -10.17 0.68
C PRO A 94 4.25 -9.75 1.60
N LEU A 95 5.45 -9.52 1.04
CA LEU A 95 6.61 -9.06 1.82
C LEU A 95 6.37 -7.65 2.38
N ARG A 96 5.92 -6.71 1.54
CA ARG A 96 5.57 -5.34 1.95
C ARG A 96 4.51 -5.34 3.04
N TYR A 97 3.45 -6.12 2.84
CA TYR A 97 2.36 -6.27 3.78
C TYR A 97 2.86 -6.73 5.14
N TYR A 98 3.65 -7.81 5.19
CA TYR A 98 4.11 -8.35 6.45
C TYR A 98 5.07 -7.37 7.16
N LEU A 99 6.02 -6.76 6.43
CA LEU A 99 6.89 -5.70 6.98
C LEU A 99 6.08 -4.56 7.60
N THR A 100 5.02 -4.11 6.93
CA THR A 100 4.11 -3.09 7.47
C THR A 100 3.36 -3.62 8.69
N ALA A 101 2.81 -4.82 8.63
CA ALA A 101 1.96 -5.38 9.69
C ALA A 101 2.74 -5.72 10.98
N VAL A 102 4.06 -5.89 10.89
CA VAL A 102 4.98 -6.03 12.04
C VAL A 102 5.95 -4.87 12.19
N MET A 103 5.68 -3.70 11.59
CA MET A 103 6.59 -2.55 11.63
C MET A 103 6.92 -2.12 13.08
N PRO A 104 8.19 -1.81 13.41
CA PRO A 104 8.61 -1.42 14.75
C PRO A 104 8.31 0.06 15.02
N GLU A 105 7.03 0.43 15.09
CA GLU A 105 6.59 1.83 15.28
C GLU A 105 6.77 2.34 16.72
N THR A 106 6.45 1.53 17.73
CA THR A 106 6.44 1.96 19.14
C THR A 106 7.37 1.16 20.05
N ARG A 107 7.80 -0.01 19.58
CA ARG A 107 8.75 -0.91 20.25
C ARG A 107 9.41 -1.78 19.20
N ASP A 108 10.54 -2.37 19.57
CA ASP A 108 11.20 -3.36 18.74
C ASP A 108 10.19 -4.45 18.31
N SER A 109 10.31 -4.91 17.07
CA SER A 109 9.50 -5.98 16.50
C SER A 109 10.39 -7.13 16.03
N ASP A 110 9.76 -8.22 15.62
CA ASP A 110 10.45 -9.41 15.14
C ASP A 110 9.80 -9.88 13.83
N TRP A 111 10.62 -10.08 12.81
CA TRP A 111 10.23 -10.82 11.63
C TRP A 111 10.33 -12.32 11.93
N SER A 112 9.27 -13.07 11.63
CA SER A 112 9.34 -14.53 11.54
C SER A 112 8.74 -15.04 10.23
N TRP A 113 9.33 -16.08 9.67
CA TRP A 113 8.83 -16.73 8.46
C TRP A 113 7.49 -17.44 8.72
N GLU A 114 7.29 -17.97 9.92
CA GLU A 114 5.99 -18.48 10.36
C GLU A 114 4.93 -17.37 10.34
N GLY A 115 5.25 -16.20 10.88
CA GLY A 115 4.35 -15.05 10.87
C GLY A 115 4.05 -14.54 9.46
N TYR A 116 5.05 -14.51 8.59
CA TYR A 116 4.90 -14.16 7.18
C TYR A 116 3.92 -15.10 6.46
N VAL A 117 4.14 -16.42 6.54
CA VAL A 117 3.28 -17.43 5.92
C VAL A 117 1.86 -17.37 6.49
N ALA A 118 1.73 -17.30 7.82
CA ALA A 118 0.45 -17.26 8.50
C ALA A 118 -0.39 -16.05 8.07
N ARG A 119 0.20 -14.83 8.07
CA ARG A 119 -0.52 -13.62 7.69
C ARG A 119 -0.81 -13.54 6.20
N ASN A 120 0.11 -13.96 5.33
CA ASN A 120 -0.19 -14.07 3.90
C ASN A 120 -1.42 -14.97 3.67
N ASN A 121 -1.42 -16.16 4.27
CA ASN A 121 -2.46 -17.16 4.02
C ASN A 121 -3.79 -16.77 4.66
N ALA A 122 -3.79 -16.23 5.88
CA ALA A 122 -5.02 -15.87 6.58
C ALA A 122 -5.59 -14.52 6.13
N GLU A 123 -4.75 -13.50 6.02
CA GLU A 123 -5.20 -12.11 5.82
C GLU A 123 -5.23 -11.74 4.34
N LEU A 124 -4.17 -11.99 3.58
CA LEU A 124 -4.13 -11.64 2.16
C LEU A 124 -4.92 -12.65 1.31
N VAL A 125 -4.68 -13.94 1.47
CA VAL A 125 -5.36 -14.98 0.70
C VAL A 125 -6.77 -15.23 1.26
N GLY A 126 -6.89 -15.44 2.58
CA GLY A 126 -8.13 -15.88 3.23
C GLY A 126 -9.20 -14.79 3.40
N ASN A 127 -8.80 -13.54 3.58
CA ASN A 127 -9.72 -12.41 3.78
C ASN A 127 -9.81 -11.55 2.52
N TRP A 128 -8.80 -10.73 2.24
CA TRP A 128 -8.86 -9.71 1.18
C TRP A 128 -8.95 -10.31 -0.23
N GLY A 129 -8.02 -11.19 -0.58
CA GLY A 129 -7.98 -11.86 -1.87
C GLY A 129 -9.18 -12.76 -2.10
N ASN A 130 -9.65 -13.48 -1.07
CA ASN A 130 -10.87 -14.29 -1.15
C ASN A 130 -12.10 -13.43 -1.45
N LEU A 131 -12.27 -12.30 -0.76
CA LEU A 131 -13.37 -11.36 -1.01
C LEU A 131 -13.40 -10.91 -2.47
N VAL A 132 -12.26 -10.41 -2.98
CA VAL A 132 -12.12 -9.96 -4.36
C VAL A 132 -12.44 -11.08 -5.35
N ASN A 133 -11.86 -12.26 -5.14
CA ASN A 133 -12.09 -13.41 -6.01
C ASN A 133 -13.56 -13.82 -6.01
N ARG A 134 -14.23 -13.85 -4.86
CA ARG A 134 -15.64 -14.22 -4.74
C ARG A 134 -16.53 -13.25 -5.51
N VAL A 135 -16.40 -11.95 -5.27
CA VAL A 135 -17.28 -10.97 -5.92
C VAL A 135 -17.08 -10.97 -7.43
N LEU A 136 -15.84 -10.98 -7.93
CA LEU A 136 -15.58 -11.01 -9.37
C LEU A 136 -16.09 -12.30 -10.04
N ASN A 137 -15.92 -13.47 -9.40
CA ASN A 137 -16.45 -14.72 -9.93
C ASN A 137 -17.99 -14.75 -9.89
N MET A 138 -18.62 -14.16 -8.87
CA MET A 138 -20.08 -14.05 -8.82
C MET A 138 -20.60 -13.11 -9.92
N THR A 139 -19.94 -11.98 -10.17
CA THR A 139 -20.25 -11.11 -11.32
C THR A 139 -20.12 -11.87 -12.64
N GLN A 140 -19.04 -12.64 -12.81
CA GLN A 140 -18.85 -13.48 -14.00
C GLN A 140 -19.97 -14.51 -14.16
N ARG A 141 -20.34 -15.19 -13.07
CA ARG A 141 -21.29 -16.31 -13.07
C ARG A 141 -22.73 -15.86 -13.28
N TYR A 142 -23.16 -14.81 -12.59
CA TYR A 142 -24.56 -14.41 -12.57
C TYR A 142 -24.89 -13.30 -13.57
N PHE A 143 -23.90 -12.48 -13.93
CA PHE A 143 -24.09 -11.32 -14.80
C PHE A 143 -23.14 -11.31 -16.01
N GLY A 144 -22.53 -12.45 -16.33
CA GLY A 144 -21.67 -12.59 -17.52
C GLY A 144 -20.40 -11.74 -17.50
N GLY A 145 -19.99 -11.27 -16.32
CA GLY A 145 -18.85 -10.36 -16.16
C GLY A 145 -19.22 -8.89 -16.32
N VAL A 146 -20.51 -8.58 -16.48
CA VAL A 146 -21.00 -7.20 -16.56
C VAL A 146 -21.44 -6.73 -15.18
N VAL A 147 -20.99 -5.54 -14.77
CA VAL A 147 -21.40 -4.92 -13.51
C VAL A 147 -22.91 -4.69 -13.52
N PRO A 148 -23.68 -5.28 -12.60
CA PRO A 148 -25.13 -5.18 -12.63
C PRO A 148 -25.61 -3.82 -12.13
N GLU A 149 -26.79 -3.40 -12.60
CA GLU A 149 -27.51 -2.25 -12.06
C GLU A 149 -28.03 -2.59 -10.65
N PRO A 150 -27.69 -1.82 -9.60
CA PRO A 150 -28.07 -2.16 -8.23
C PRO A 150 -29.57 -1.97 -7.96
N GLY A 151 -30.23 -1.10 -8.72
CA GLY A 151 -31.52 -0.54 -8.31
C GLY A 151 -31.37 0.30 -7.02
N PRO A 152 -32.47 0.54 -6.29
CA PRO A 152 -32.42 1.30 -5.05
C PRO A 152 -31.58 0.58 -3.99
N LEU A 153 -30.63 1.28 -3.37
CA LEU A 153 -29.90 0.78 -2.22
C LEU A 153 -30.83 0.67 -1.00
N ASN A 154 -30.56 -0.31 -0.14
CA ASN A 154 -31.19 -0.42 1.17
C ASN A 154 -30.23 0.12 2.26
N GLU A 155 -30.73 0.21 3.48
CA GLU A 155 -29.97 0.72 4.64
C GLU A 155 -28.65 -0.01 4.88
N ALA A 156 -28.59 -1.33 4.70
CA ALA A 156 -27.36 -2.10 4.88
C ALA A 156 -26.33 -1.82 3.79
N ASP A 157 -26.78 -1.60 2.55
CA ASP A 157 -25.90 -1.25 1.43
C ASP A 157 -25.29 0.15 1.65
N GLU A 158 -26.15 1.11 2.01
CA GLU A 158 -25.74 2.49 2.29
C GLU A 158 -24.79 2.56 3.49
N ALA A 159 -25.08 1.82 4.56
CA ALA A 159 -24.21 1.73 5.73
C ALA A 159 -22.84 1.14 5.40
N LEU A 160 -22.77 0.11 4.55
CA LEU A 160 -21.49 -0.44 4.12
C LEU A 160 -20.67 0.58 3.34
N LEU A 161 -21.27 1.25 2.36
CA LEU A 161 -20.56 2.24 1.54
C LEU A 161 -20.12 3.44 2.37
N ALA A 162 -20.96 3.91 3.29
CA ALA A 162 -20.60 4.97 4.24
C ALA A 162 -19.40 4.56 5.11
N ALA A 163 -19.36 3.32 5.60
CA ALA A 163 -18.22 2.83 6.38
C ALA A 163 -16.92 2.75 5.55
N ILE A 164 -17.00 2.46 4.26
CA ILE A 164 -15.84 2.48 3.35
C ILE A 164 -15.38 3.91 3.08
N ASP A 165 -16.31 4.83 2.88
CA ASP A 165 -16.01 6.24 2.63
C ASP A 165 -15.41 6.91 3.88
N GLU A 166 -15.90 6.58 5.08
CA GLU A 166 -15.26 6.95 6.36
C GLU A 166 -13.89 6.28 6.55
N GLY A 167 -13.77 5.02 6.11
CA GLY A 167 -12.51 4.29 6.05
C GLY A 167 -11.42 5.04 5.28
N LEU A 168 -11.75 5.62 4.13
CA LEU A 168 -10.81 6.43 3.34
C LEU A 168 -10.29 7.64 4.12
N VAL A 169 -11.15 8.29 4.92
CA VAL A 169 -10.75 9.43 5.77
C VAL A 169 -9.83 8.96 6.87
N THR A 170 -10.27 7.97 7.66
CA THR A 170 -9.52 7.48 8.83
C THR A 170 -8.17 6.86 8.45
N VAL A 171 -8.10 6.11 7.34
CA VAL A 171 -6.85 5.54 6.83
C VAL A 171 -5.91 6.63 6.31
N ALA A 172 -6.41 7.68 5.67
CA ALA A 172 -5.57 8.82 5.26
C ALA A 172 -4.94 9.49 6.49
N GLU A 173 -5.72 9.75 7.53
CA GLU A 173 -5.21 10.32 8.79
C GLU A 173 -4.14 9.45 9.43
N MET A 174 -4.28 8.12 9.34
CA MET A 174 -3.25 7.18 9.81
C MET A 174 -1.97 7.27 8.97
N TYR A 175 -2.07 7.37 7.64
CA TYR A 175 -0.91 7.56 6.77
C TYR A 175 -0.21 8.90 7.02
N ASP A 176 -0.97 9.99 7.15
CA ASP A 176 -0.45 11.33 7.47
C ASP A 176 0.27 11.34 8.83
N ALA A 177 -0.23 10.57 9.80
CA ALA A 177 0.38 10.39 11.11
C ALA A 177 1.47 9.30 11.15
N CYS A 178 1.87 8.73 10.01
CA CYS A 178 2.86 7.65 9.89
C CYS A 178 2.52 6.38 10.73
N LYS A 179 1.24 6.08 10.93
CA LYS A 179 0.71 4.90 11.65
C LYS A 179 0.35 3.78 10.67
N PHE A 180 1.34 3.27 9.95
CA PHE A 180 1.17 2.30 8.86
C PHE A 180 0.55 0.97 9.33
N ARG A 181 0.87 0.52 10.54
CA ARG A 181 0.26 -0.68 11.14
C ARG A 181 -1.23 -0.51 11.38
N ALA A 182 -1.62 0.64 11.91
CA ALA A 182 -3.02 0.95 12.16
C ALA A 182 -3.79 1.03 10.84
N ALA A 183 -3.21 1.68 9.81
CA ALA A 183 -3.79 1.76 8.48
C ALA A 183 -4.04 0.36 7.87
N ALA A 184 -3.05 -0.54 7.95
CA ALA A 184 -3.20 -1.92 7.47
C ALA A 184 -4.29 -2.70 8.21
N GLN A 185 -4.35 -2.55 9.55
CA GLN A 185 -5.36 -3.21 10.39
C GLN A 185 -6.76 -2.70 10.10
N GLU A 186 -6.92 -1.39 9.89
CA GLU A 186 -8.21 -0.78 9.57
C GLU A 186 -8.71 -1.25 8.19
N CYS A 187 -7.83 -1.32 7.20
CA CYS A 187 -8.16 -1.90 5.89
C CYS A 187 -8.64 -3.36 6.01
N LEU A 188 -7.99 -4.19 6.84
CA LEU A 188 -8.45 -5.56 7.09
C LEU A 188 -9.78 -5.65 7.84
N ARG A 189 -10.01 -4.73 8.79
CA ARG A 189 -11.29 -4.64 9.51
C ARG A 189 -12.42 -4.33 8.53
N LEU A 190 -12.21 -3.37 7.63
CA LEU A 190 -13.15 -3.02 6.57
C LEU A 190 -13.34 -4.15 5.56
N SER A 191 -12.27 -4.85 5.16
CA SER A 191 -12.39 -6.07 4.32
C SER A 191 -13.24 -7.15 5.00
N SER A 192 -13.07 -7.34 6.31
CA SER A 192 -13.91 -8.26 7.10
C SER A 192 -15.37 -7.82 7.13
N LEU A 193 -15.63 -6.51 7.27
CA LEU A 193 -16.98 -5.94 7.21
C LEU A 193 -17.67 -6.25 5.88
N VAL A 194 -16.96 -6.08 4.76
CA VAL A 194 -17.50 -6.40 3.43
C VAL A 194 -17.77 -7.91 3.28
N ASN A 195 -16.90 -8.77 3.82
CA ASN A 195 -17.15 -10.22 3.86
C ASN A 195 -18.43 -10.54 4.64
N THR A 196 -18.63 -9.94 5.81
CA THR A 196 -19.86 -10.11 6.62
C THR A 196 -21.11 -9.69 5.83
N TYR A 197 -21.06 -8.53 5.17
CA TYR A 197 -22.16 -8.07 4.32
C TYR A 197 -22.50 -9.08 3.20
N LEU A 198 -21.48 -9.65 2.53
CA LEU A 198 -21.71 -10.69 1.52
C LEU A 198 -22.36 -11.95 2.10
N GLU A 199 -21.99 -12.36 3.31
CA GLU A 199 -22.61 -13.50 3.99
C GLU A 199 -24.07 -13.23 4.34
N GLU A 200 -24.36 -12.06 4.91
CA GLU A 200 -25.72 -11.65 5.31
C GLU A 200 -26.65 -11.51 4.10
N THR A 201 -26.17 -10.89 3.02
CA THR A 201 -26.93 -10.75 1.77
C THR A 201 -27.00 -12.04 0.95
N SER A 202 -26.07 -12.97 1.17
CA SER A 202 -26.03 -14.31 0.57
C SER A 202 -26.39 -14.32 -0.95
N PRO A 203 -25.67 -13.57 -1.82
CA PRO A 203 -26.01 -13.45 -3.24
C PRO A 203 -26.09 -14.80 -3.98
N TRP A 204 -25.36 -15.83 -3.53
CA TRP A 204 -25.46 -17.19 -4.10
C TRP A 204 -26.79 -17.90 -3.82
N LYS A 205 -27.53 -17.47 -2.78
CA LYS A 205 -28.88 -17.96 -2.49
C LYS A 205 -29.90 -17.12 -3.26
N SER A 206 -29.83 -15.79 -3.16
CA SER A 206 -30.77 -14.91 -3.84
C SER A 206 -30.67 -15.01 -5.36
N ALA A 207 -29.54 -15.41 -5.94
CA ALA A 207 -29.41 -15.67 -7.38
C ALA A 207 -30.41 -16.71 -7.92
N LYS A 208 -31.02 -17.52 -7.05
CA LYS A 208 -32.04 -18.52 -7.42
C LYS A 208 -33.47 -18.00 -7.35
N THR A 209 -33.71 -16.89 -6.64
CA THR A 209 -35.06 -16.44 -6.26
C THR A 209 -35.31 -14.95 -6.48
N ASP A 210 -34.28 -14.11 -6.33
CA ASP A 210 -34.32 -12.66 -6.45
C ASP A 210 -33.00 -12.14 -7.07
N MET A 211 -33.01 -12.00 -8.39
CA MET A 211 -31.86 -11.48 -9.12
C MET A 211 -31.62 -9.99 -8.86
N ALA A 212 -32.64 -9.22 -8.48
CA ALA A 212 -32.48 -7.80 -8.16
C ALA A 212 -31.73 -7.61 -6.83
N ALA A 213 -32.02 -8.44 -5.81
CA ALA A 213 -31.23 -8.47 -4.58
C ALA A 213 -29.78 -8.93 -4.84
N THR A 214 -29.58 -9.90 -5.73
CA THR A 214 -28.24 -10.36 -6.14
C THR A 214 -27.45 -9.24 -6.82
N ALA A 215 -28.09 -8.52 -7.75
CA ALA A 215 -27.50 -7.40 -8.47
C ALA A 215 -27.02 -6.30 -7.52
N ARG A 216 -27.89 -5.91 -6.57
CA ARG A 216 -27.59 -4.92 -5.55
C ARG A 216 -26.39 -5.32 -4.68
N SER A 217 -26.43 -6.52 -4.09
CA SER A 217 -25.35 -7.03 -3.23
C SER A 217 -24.00 -7.08 -3.95
N ILE A 218 -23.97 -7.57 -5.19
CA ILE A 218 -22.75 -7.64 -5.98
C ILE A 218 -22.24 -6.25 -6.35
N ASN A 219 -23.12 -5.34 -6.79
CA ASN A 219 -22.72 -3.98 -7.12
C ASN A 219 -22.14 -3.27 -5.88
N THR A 220 -22.85 -3.25 -4.75
CA THR A 220 -22.39 -2.64 -3.48
C THR A 220 -21.03 -3.20 -3.07
N THR A 221 -20.85 -4.52 -3.15
CA THR A 221 -19.57 -5.17 -2.83
C THR A 221 -18.45 -4.72 -3.76
N LEU A 222 -18.69 -4.59 -5.07
CA LEU A 222 -17.71 -4.09 -6.03
C LEU A 222 -17.29 -2.64 -5.69
N GLN A 223 -18.24 -1.78 -5.33
CA GLN A 223 -17.94 -0.41 -4.90
C GLN A 223 -17.07 -0.40 -3.64
N ALA A 224 -17.42 -1.21 -2.63
CA ALA A 224 -16.64 -1.32 -1.39
C ALA A 224 -15.20 -1.82 -1.65
N VAL A 225 -15.05 -2.82 -2.53
CA VAL A 225 -13.75 -3.34 -2.98
C VAL A 225 -12.93 -2.25 -3.70
N SER A 226 -13.57 -1.35 -4.46
CA SER A 226 -12.89 -0.21 -5.09
C SER A 226 -12.27 0.75 -4.07
N GLY A 227 -12.97 1.04 -2.97
CA GLY A 227 -12.44 1.86 -1.87
C GLY A 227 -11.28 1.19 -1.14
N LEU A 228 -11.41 -0.10 -0.80
CA LEU A 228 -10.35 -0.90 -0.18
C LEU A 228 -9.10 -0.99 -1.04
N LYS A 229 -9.24 -1.18 -2.36
CA LYS A 229 -8.15 -1.14 -3.33
C LYS A 229 -7.33 0.16 -3.20
N THR A 230 -8.02 1.31 -3.14
CA THR A 230 -7.39 2.63 -2.96
C THR A 230 -6.65 2.72 -1.63
N MET A 231 -7.29 2.34 -0.53
CA MET A 231 -6.70 2.40 0.82
C MET A 231 -5.46 1.51 0.99
N LEU A 232 -5.48 0.33 0.36
CA LEU A 232 -4.39 -0.64 0.41
C LEU A 232 -3.26 -0.33 -0.59
N ALA A 233 -3.49 0.49 -1.62
CA ALA A 233 -2.51 0.73 -2.69
C ALA A 233 -1.13 1.21 -2.20
N PRO A 234 -0.99 2.06 -1.15
CA PRO A 234 0.33 2.42 -0.62
C PRO A 234 1.13 1.23 -0.04
N ILE A 235 0.44 0.21 0.47
CA ILE A 235 1.04 -1.00 1.05
C ILE A 235 1.20 -2.09 -0.03
N LEU A 236 0.17 -2.28 -0.87
CA LEU A 236 0.03 -3.35 -1.86
C LEU A 236 -0.06 -2.81 -3.30
N PRO A 237 0.94 -2.07 -3.79
CA PRO A 237 0.83 -1.35 -5.06
C PRO A 237 0.59 -2.26 -6.27
N PHE A 238 1.16 -3.46 -6.28
CA PHE A 238 1.10 -4.35 -7.44
C PHE A 238 -0.26 -5.04 -7.57
N THR A 239 -0.78 -5.56 -6.46
CA THR A 239 -2.09 -6.23 -6.41
C THR A 239 -3.24 -5.25 -6.41
N SER A 240 -3.07 -4.03 -5.88
CA SER A 240 -4.03 -2.94 -6.09
C SER A 240 -4.10 -2.52 -7.56
N GLN A 241 -2.96 -2.45 -8.28
CA GLN A 241 -2.96 -2.20 -9.73
C GLN A 241 -3.64 -3.35 -10.49
N GLN A 242 -3.35 -4.60 -10.14
CA GLN A 242 -4.01 -5.75 -10.76
C GLN A 242 -5.54 -5.73 -10.53
N LEU A 243 -5.97 -5.35 -9.33
CA LEU A 243 -7.40 -5.18 -9.03
C LEU A 243 -8.02 -4.00 -9.79
N HIS A 244 -7.32 -2.88 -9.94
CA HIS A 244 -7.74 -1.76 -10.78
C HIS A 244 -8.10 -2.24 -12.19
N GLU A 245 -7.24 -3.06 -12.78
CA GLU A 245 -7.48 -3.69 -14.10
C GLU A 245 -8.66 -4.68 -14.08
N PHE A 246 -8.79 -5.51 -13.03
CA PHE A 246 -9.92 -6.45 -12.89
C PHE A 246 -11.28 -5.75 -12.68
N LEU A 247 -11.28 -4.51 -12.18
CA LEU A 247 -12.47 -3.66 -12.11
C LEU A 247 -12.75 -2.92 -13.44
N GLY A 248 -11.96 -3.22 -14.49
CA GLY A 248 -12.09 -2.63 -15.82
C GLY A 248 -11.72 -1.14 -15.84
N GLU A 249 -10.92 -0.67 -14.87
CA GLU A 249 -10.47 0.71 -14.79
C GLU A 249 -9.19 0.89 -15.65
N PRO A 250 -9.11 1.97 -16.45
CA PRO A 250 -7.94 2.23 -17.28
C PRO A 250 -6.87 3.01 -16.52
N GLY A 251 -5.60 2.79 -16.90
CA GLY A 251 -4.47 3.57 -16.40
C GLY A 251 -3.66 2.86 -15.32
N GLN A 252 -2.73 3.60 -14.72
CA GLN A 252 -1.87 3.11 -13.65
C GLN A 252 -2.15 3.90 -12.37
N LEU A 253 -2.39 3.21 -11.25
CA LEU A 253 -2.62 3.86 -9.96
C LEU A 253 -1.44 4.77 -9.58
N PHE A 254 -0.22 4.30 -9.86
CA PHE A 254 1.02 5.03 -9.61
C PHE A 254 1.74 5.33 -10.91
N GLY A 255 2.65 6.30 -10.85
CA GLY A 255 3.56 6.63 -11.92
C GLY A 255 4.64 5.57 -12.11
N ALA A 256 5.50 5.79 -13.10
CA ALA A 256 6.58 4.86 -13.43
C ALA A 256 7.88 5.25 -12.74
N GLN A 257 8.46 4.33 -11.96
CA GLN A 257 9.84 4.44 -11.53
C GLN A 257 10.78 4.02 -12.66
N LYS A 258 11.83 4.82 -12.92
CA LYS A 258 12.80 4.58 -13.99
C LYS A 258 14.21 4.73 -13.42
N VAL A 259 15.12 3.86 -13.85
CA VAL A 259 16.55 4.05 -13.58
C VAL A 259 17.16 4.71 -14.82
N GLU A 260 17.71 5.90 -14.63
CA GLU A 260 18.27 6.72 -15.70
C GLU A 260 19.74 7.02 -15.43
N ALA A 261 20.54 7.05 -16.49
CA ALA A 261 21.93 7.49 -16.42
C ALA A 261 22.00 9.01 -16.67
N TYR A 262 22.77 9.68 -15.83
CA TYR A 262 23.03 11.11 -15.90
C TYR A 262 24.54 11.34 -16.07
N ASP A 263 24.90 12.05 -17.13
CA ASP A 263 26.25 12.53 -17.38
C ASP A 263 26.33 14.01 -17.00
N GLU A 264 26.97 14.30 -15.87
CA GLU A 264 27.28 15.66 -15.43
C GLU A 264 28.71 16.04 -15.84
N ALA A 265 29.04 17.34 -15.75
CA ALA A 265 30.34 17.87 -16.18
C ALA A 265 31.57 17.15 -15.59
N HIS A 266 31.44 16.54 -14.41
CA HIS A 266 32.56 15.90 -13.70
C HIS A 266 32.30 14.45 -13.28
N ARG A 267 31.11 13.89 -13.54
CA ARG A 267 30.76 12.53 -13.14
C ARG A 267 29.58 11.98 -13.93
N SER A 268 29.57 10.68 -14.13
CA SER A 268 28.39 9.93 -14.56
C SER A 268 27.82 9.19 -13.37
N HIS A 269 26.50 9.15 -13.25
CA HIS A 269 25.82 8.40 -12.18
C HIS A 269 24.46 7.89 -12.65
N ILE A 270 23.94 6.85 -11.98
CA ILE A 270 22.57 6.39 -12.17
C ILE A 270 21.69 6.96 -11.08
N ALA A 271 20.46 7.33 -11.44
CA ALA A 271 19.46 7.80 -10.50
C ALA A 271 18.14 7.07 -10.73
N LEU A 272 17.48 6.73 -9.62
CA LEU A 272 16.08 6.32 -9.65
C LEU A 272 15.21 7.57 -9.74
N THR A 273 14.48 7.72 -10.84
CA THR A 273 13.55 8.81 -11.09
C THR A 273 12.11 8.31 -11.09
N TYR A 274 11.17 9.23 -10.93
CA TYR A 274 9.75 8.95 -10.93
C TYR A 274 9.05 9.83 -11.94
N ASP A 275 8.35 9.19 -12.86
CA ASP A 275 7.50 9.83 -13.86
C ASP A 275 6.05 9.72 -13.40
N ALA A 276 5.49 10.83 -12.93
CA ALA A 276 4.12 10.90 -12.44
C ALA A 276 3.09 10.97 -13.58
N ALA A 277 3.50 11.21 -14.83
CA ALA A 277 2.58 11.47 -15.94
C ALA A 277 1.52 10.37 -16.19
N PRO A 278 1.82 9.06 -16.07
CA PRO A 278 0.82 8.02 -16.29
C PRO A 278 -0.07 7.74 -15.07
N ALA A 279 0.19 8.37 -13.92
CA ALA A 279 -0.54 8.10 -12.68
C ALA A 279 -1.98 8.66 -12.75
N VAL A 280 -2.96 7.79 -12.56
CA VAL A 280 -4.39 8.13 -12.50
C VAL A 280 -5.01 7.95 -11.11
N GLY A 281 -4.25 7.38 -10.17
CA GLY A 281 -4.72 7.09 -8.82
C GLY A 281 -5.20 8.34 -8.08
N ARG A 282 -6.32 8.21 -7.39
CA ARG A 282 -6.92 9.25 -6.54
C ARG A 282 -7.29 8.64 -5.20
N TRP A 283 -7.19 9.44 -4.14
CA TRP A 283 -7.61 9.03 -2.80
C TRP A 283 -9.13 9.13 -2.63
N GLU A 284 -9.85 8.29 -3.37
CA GLU A 284 -11.30 8.21 -3.33
C GLU A 284 -11.77 6.81 -3.74
N ARG A 285 -13.02 6.49 -3.41
CA ARG A 285 -13.69 5.30 -3.93
C ARG A 285 -14.13 5.59 -5.36
N LEU A 286 -13.44 5.01 -6.32
CA LEU A 286 -13.80 5.14 -7.74
C LEU A 286 -15.07 4.34 -8.00
N GLU A 287 -16.11 5.03 -8.48
CA GLU A 287 -17.37 4.41 -8.84
C GLU A 287 -17.19 3.49 -10.06
N ILE A 288 -17.68 2.27 -9.92
CA ILE A 288 -17.71 1.30 -11.02
C ILE A 288 -19.12 1.35 -11.64
N PRO A 289 -19.29 1.93 -12.83
CA PRO A 289 -20.59 2.10 -13.44
C PRO A 289 -21.20 0.76 -13.83
N ALA A 290 -22.52 0.65 -13.67
CA ALA A 290 -23.28 -0.46 -14.21
C ALA A 290 -23.09 -0.58 -15.73
N GLY A 291 -23.10 -1.81 -16.24
CA GLY A 291 -22.82 -2.11 -17.64
C GLY A 291 -21.32 -2.21 -17.98
N ARG A 292 -20.40 -1.84 -17.08
CA ARG A 292 -18.96 -2.07 -17.30
C ARG A 292 -18.68 -3.57 -17.40
N THR A 293 -17.92 -3.97 -18.41
CA THR A 293 -17.46 -5.35 -18.56
C THR A 293 -16.14 -5.53 -17.79
N LEU A 294 -16.11 -6.52 -16.91
CA LEU A 294 -14.95 -6.88 -16.11
C LEU A 294 -14.15 -7.99 -16.81
N PRO A 295 -12.81 -7.93 -16.82
CA PRO A 295 -11.99 -9.06 -17.25
C PRO A 295 -12.22 -10.32 -16.41
N LYS A 296 -11.84 -11.47 -16.97
CA LYS A 296 -11.90 -12.73 -16.22
C LYS A 296 -10.98 -12.66 -14.98
N PRO A 297 -11.51 -12.92 -13.76
CA PRO A 297 -10.72 -12.80 -12.55
C PRO A 297 -9.61 -13.84 -12.45
N LYS A 298 -8.55 -13.48 -11.73
CA LYS A 298 -7.48 -14.39 -11.26
C LYS A 298 -7.19 -14.10 -9.78
N PRO A 299 -6.69 -15.09 -9.02
CA PRO A 299 -6.25 -14.85 -7.65
C PRO A 299 -5.21 -13.74 -7.56
N LEU A 300 -5.43 -12.76 -6.69
CA LEU A 300 -4.49 -11.67 -6.42
C LEU A 300 -3.25 -12.14 -5.66
N PHE A 301 -3.41 -13.08 -4.73
CA PHE A 301 -2.35 -13.57 -3.86
C PHE A 301 -2.21 -15.09 -4.00
N LYS A 302 -0.98 -15.57 -3.89
CA LYS A 302 -0.66 -17.00 -3.85
C LYS A 302 -0.65 -17.47 -2.40
N LYS A 303 -1.24 -18.63 -2.15
CA LYS A 303 -1.06 -19.32 -0.88
C LYS A 303 0.40 -19.79 -0.80
N LEU A 304 1.03 -19.57 0.35
CA LEU A 304 2.36 -20.07 0.67
C LEU A 304 2.24 -21.44 1.33
N GLU A 305 3.07 -22.38 0.91
CA GLU A 305 3.14 -23.71 1.49
C GLU A 305 3.87 -23.68 2.84
N ASP A 306 3.54 -24.59 3.76
CA ASP A 306 4.16 -24.65 5.09
C ASP A 306 5.66 -24.92 5.01
N SER A 307 6.14 -25.57 3.93
CA SER A 307 7.56 -25.82 3.69
C SER A 307 8.38 -24.53 3.55
N VAL A 308 7.75 -23.41 3.14
CA VAL A 308 8.41 -22.10 2.99
C VAL A 308 9.12 -21.72 4.28
N VAL A 309 8.52 -21.99 5.45
CA VAL A 309 9.13 -21.65 6.74
C VAL A 309 10.47 -22.37 6.91
N ALA A 310 10.50 -23.68 6.69
CA ALA A 310 11.71 -24.48 6.81
C ALA A 310 12.75 -24.11 5.74
N ASP A 311 12.30 -23.90 4.51
CA ASP A 311 13.17 -23.55 3.37
C ASP A 311 13.86 -22.21 3.59
N GLU A 312 13.16 -21.22 4.13
CA GLU A 312 13.71 -19.89 4.39
C GLU A 312 14.62 -19.87 5.61
N ILE A 313 14.23 -20.53 6.71
CA ILE A 313 15.08 -20.65 7.90
C ILE A 313 16.40 -21.36 7.55
N SER A 314 16.37 -22.38 6.68
CA SER A 314 17.57 -23.10 6.25
C SER A 314 18.59 -22.24 5.50
N ARG A 315 18.19 -21.06 5.03
CA ARG A 315 19.04 -20.12 4.28
C ARG A 315 19.68 -19.06 5.19
N LEU A 316 19.19 -18.92 6.41
CA LEU A 316 19.83 -18.10 7.41
C LEU A 316 21.17 -18.72 7.79
N GLY A 317 22.16 -17.87 8.05
CA GLY A 317 23.42 -18.35 8.62
C GLY A 317 23.27 -18.73 10.09
N HIS A 318 24.40 -18.98 10.74
CA HIS A 318 24.46 -19.44 12.13
C HIS A 318 24.98 -18.34 13.06
#